data_AF-A0A1E1JRB4-F1
#
_entry.id   AF-A0A1E1JRB4-F1
#
_cell.length_a   1.000
_cell.length_b   1.000
_cell.length_c   1.000
_cell.angle_alpha   90.00
_cell.angle_beta   90.00
_cell.angle_gamma   90.00
#
_symmetry.space_group_name_H-M   'P 1'
#
loop_
_entity.id
_entity.type
_entity.pdbx_description
1 polymer ?
#
loop_
_entity_poly.entity_id
_entity_poly.type
_entity_poly.pdbx_seq_one_letter_code
_entity_poly.pdbx_strand_id
1 'polypeptide(L)' 'MESLEKGDVVDENLNVYGVEGLKVADSSIVIKMVGANTYSTALLVKGKATEILLKELTGL' A
#
# COMPACT_ATOMS: atom_id res chain seq x y z
N MET A 1 3.20 -1.20 -8.26
CA MET A 1 3.02 -2.64 -8.06
C MET A 1 2.87 -3.24 -9.43
N GLU A 2 3.60 -4.31 -9.70
CA GLU A 2 3.66 -4.98 -11.00
C GLU A 2 2.65 -6.13 -11.06
N SER A 3 2.89 -7.23 -10.34
CA SER A 3 1.95 -8.36 -10.22
C SER A 3 2.42 -9.40 -9.20
N LEU A 4 1.49 -10.28 -8.79
CA LEU A 4 1.82 -11.47 -7.98
C LEU A 4 2.86 -12.38 -8.68
N GLU A 5 2.78 -12.53 -10.01
CA GLU A 5 3.74 -13.34 -10.79
C GLU A 5 5.17 -12.76 -10.73
N LYS A 6 5.30 -11.45 -10.51
CA LYS A 6 6.58 -10.75 -10.33
C LYS A 6 7.08 -10.74 -8.89
N GLY A 7 6.32 -11.34 -7.96
CA GLY A 7 6.68 -11.45 -6.55
C GLY A 7 6.12 -10.35 -5.64
N ASP A 8 5.19 -9.52 -6.13
CA ASP A 8 4.50 -8.55 -5.27
C ASP A 8 3.58 -9.28 -4.28
N VAL A 9 3.50 -8.75 -3.05
CA VAL A 9 2.72 -9.33 -1.95
C VAL A 9 1.35 -8.65 -1.77
N VAL A 10 1.25 -7.41 -2.26
CA VAL A 10 0.01 -6.61 -2.20
C VAL A 10 -0.37 -6.06 -3.57
N ASP A 11 -1.67 -5.83 -3.78
CA ASP A 11 -2.19 -5.13 -4.96
C ASP A 11 -2.17 -3.61 -4.79
N GLU A 12 -2.52 -2.88 -5.85
CA GLU A 12 -2.55 -1.40 -5.90
C GLU A 12 -3.48 -0.74 -4.84
N ASN A 13 -4.41 -1.50 -4.28
CA ASN A 13 -5.31 -1.08 -3.20
C ASN A 13 -4.84 -1.59 -1.83
N LEU A 14 -3.58 -2.01 -1.74
CA LEU A 14 -2.89 -2.51 -0.56
C LEU A 14 -3.43 -3.85 -0.03
N ASN A 15 -4.26 -4.56 -0.79
CA ASN A 15 -4.78 -5.86 -0.38
C ASN A 15 -3.68 -6.91 -0.43
N VAL A 16 -3.60 -7.75 0.60
CA VAL A 16 -2.68 -8.89 0.59
C VAL A 16 -3.25 -9.98 -0.31
N TYR A 17 -2.46 -10.45 -1.27
CA TYR A 17 -2.89 -11.52 -2.17
C TYR A 17 -3.25 -12.79 -1.38
N GLY A 18 -4.41 -13.37 -1.68
CA GLY A 18 -4.90 -14.61 -1.05
C GLY A 18 -5.45 -14.46 0.36
N VAL A 19 -5.58 -13.23 0.89
CA VAL A 19 -6.15 -12.96 2.21
C VAL A 19 -7.29 -11.96 2.11
N GLU A 20 -8.44 -12.32 2.67
CA GLU A 20 -9.61 -11.44 2.72
C GLU A 20 -9.54 -10.47 3.91
N GLY A 21 -9.88 -9.20 3.68
CA GLY A 21 -10.00 -8.21 4.74
C GLY A 21 -8.68 -7.73 5.37
N LEU A 22 -7.53 -8.05 4.76
CA LEU A 22 -6.20 -7.63 5.24
C LEU A 22 -5.50 -6.71 4.24
N LYS A 23 -5.01 -5.59 4.75
CA LYS A 23 -4.18 -4.63 4.00
C LYS A 23 -2.87 -4.31 4.74
N VAL A 24 -1.82 -3.97 3.99
CA VAL A 24 -0.53 -3.52 4.55
C VAL A 24 -0.23 -2.10 4.11
N ALA A 25 0.01 -1.20 5.07
CA ALA A 25 0.21 0.22 4.83
C ALA A 25 1.39 0.77 5.65
N ASP A 26 2.60 0.34 5.32
CA ASP A 26 3.84 0.80 5.93
C ASP A 26 4.99 0.92 4.90
N SER A 27 6.25 0.93 5.33
CA SER A 27 7.38 1.04 4.39
C SER A 27 7.66 -0.25 3.60
N SER A 28 7.08 -1.39 3.96
CA SER A 28 7.30 -2.68 3.28
C SER A 28 6.70 -2.72 1.88
N ILE A 29 5.73 -1.86 1.56
CA ILE A 29 5.12 -1.79 0.22
C ILE A 29 5.97 -0.99 -0.79
N VAL A 30 7.06 -0.34 -0.33
CA VAL A 30 7.90 0.51 -1.16
C VAL A 30 8.86 -0.36 -1.98
N ILE A 31 8.62 -0.45 -3.29
CA ILE A 31 9.34 -1.37 -4.20
C ILE A 31 10.80 -0.94 -4.42
N LYS A 32 11.06 0.36 -4.48
CA LYS A 32 12.39 0.92 -4.75
C LYS A 32 12.71 2.00 -3.74
N MET A 33 13.98 2.07 -3.34
CA MET A 33 14.46 3.17 -2.49
C MET A 33 14.11 4.52 -3.11
N VAL A 34 13.49 5.34 -2.28
CA VAL A 34 13.16 6.72 -2.59
C VAL A 34 14.28 7.61 -2.08
N GLY A 35 14.63 8.64 -2.85
CA GLY A 35 15.63 9.65 -2.49
C GLY A 35 15.15 10.63 -1.41
N ALA A 36 14.49 10.12 -0.38
CA ALA A 36 13.91 10.87 0.73
C ALA A 36 14.13 10.10 2.03
N ASN A 37 14.02 10.79 3.18
CA ASN A 37 14.05 10.08 4.45
C ASN A 37 12.80 9.18 4.60
N THR A 38 12.96 8.03 5.26
CA THR A 38 11.90 7.02 5.35
C THR A 38 10.64 7.53 6.06
N TYR A 39 10.79 8.50 6.96
CA TYR A 39 9.64 9.09 7.67
C TYR A 39 8.70 9.84 6.72
N SER A 40 9.23 10.67 5.81
CA SER A 40 8.39 11.37 4.83
C SER A 40 7.71 10.40 3.86
N THR A 41 8.40 9.32 3.48
CA THR A 41 7.81 8.24 2.67
C THR A 41 6.68 7.53 3.42
N ALA A 42 6.87 7.18 4.69
CA ALA A 42 5.85 6.55 5.50
C ALA A 42 4.61 7.46 5.66
N LEU A 43 4.81 8.78 5.80
CA LEU A 43 3.71 9.74 5.82
C LEU A 43 2.92 9.78 4.50
N LEU A 44 3.60 9.67 3.36
CA LEU A 44 2.96 9.59 2.04
C LEU A 44 2.16 8.30 1.87
N VAL A 45 2.76 7.15 2.24
CA VAL A 45 2.07 5.86 2.25
C VAL A 45 0.81 5.91 3.11
N LYS A 46 0.91 6.46 4.33
CA LYS A 46 -0.24 6.68 5.21
C LYS A 46 -1.33 7.48 4.52
N GLY A 47 -0.99 8.60 3.88
CA GLY A 47 -1.94 9.44 3.17
C GLY A 47 -2.71 8.66 2.09
N LYS A 48 -2.00 7.88 1.28
CA LYS A 48 -2.63 7.08 0.23
C LYS A 48 -3.46 5.92 0.78
N ALA A 49 -2.98 5.26 1.82
CA ALA A 49 -3.73 4.20 2.50
C ALA A 49 -5.04 4.73 3.10
N THR A 50 -5.03 5.91 3.72
CA THR A 50 -6.24 6.57 4.22
C THR A 50 -7.24 6.85 3.10
N GLU A 51 -6.78 7.34 1.94
CA GLU A 51 -7.64 7.57 0.78
C GLU A 51 -8.31 6.28 0.29
N ILE A 52 -7.54 5.19 0.16
CA ILE A 52 -8.05 3.87 -0.26
C ILE A 52 -9.07 3.34 0.75
N LEU A 53 -8.73 3.35 2.04
CA LEU A 53 -9.61 2.86 3.10
C LEU A 53 -10.90 3.67 3.21
N LEU A 54 -10.80 5.00 3.10
CA LEU A 54 -11.98 5.87 3.17
C LEU A 54 -12.92 5.58 2.00
N LYS A 55 -12.38 5.51 0.79
CA LYS A 55 -13.14 5.16 -0.42
C LYS A 55 -13.87 3.82 -0.28
N GLU A 56 -13.21 2.80 0.25
CA GLU A 56 -13.82 1.47 0.45
C GLU A 56 -14.88 1.45 1.55
N LEU A 57 -14.66 2.15 2.66
CA LEU A 57 -15.58 2.15 3.81
C LEU A 57 -16.79 3.06 3.63
N THR A 58 -16.63 4.17 2.90
CA THR A 58 -17.69 5.19 2.79
C THR A 58 -18.25 5.34 1.37
N GLY A 59 -17.64 4.70 0.36
CA GLY A 59 -18.05 4.83 -1.04
C GLY A 59 -17.80 6.21 -1.66
N LEU A 60 -16.89 7.01 -1.06
CA LEU A 60 -16.50 8.34 -1.53
C LEU A 60 -15.50 8.29 -2.68
#